data_AF-A0A1I1V3I5-F1
#
_entry.id   AF-A0A1I1V3I5-F1
#
_cell.length_a   1.000
_cell.length_b   1.000
_cell.length_c   1.000
_cell.angle_alpha   90.00
_cell.angle_beta   90.00
_cell.angle_gamma   90.00
#
_symmetry.space_group_name_H-M   'P 1'
#
loop_
_entity.id
_entity.type
_entity.pdbx_description
1 polymer ?
#
loop_
_entity_poly.entity_id
_entity_poly.type
_entity_poly.pdbx_seq_one_letter_code
_entity_poly.pdbx_strand_id
1 'polypeptide(L)' 'MTLSTLNMIDPIKFDKRIKQSLMEAVDAVKHGARLSLTSIGRALAQSNSSIEKYGIKRIDRLLGNQTLHQNRINIYQ' A
#
# COMPACT_ATOMS: atom_id res chain seq x y z
N MET A 1 -17.32 -2.21 -8.66
CA MET A 1 -16.21 -2.89 -7.97
C MET A 1 -16.23 -2.50 -6.49
N THR A 2 -16.76 -3.37 -5.64
CA THR A 2 -16.73 -3.20 -4.19
C THR A 2 -15.39 -3.70 -3.65
N LEU A 3 -14.91 -3.20 -2.49
CA LEU A 3 -13.63 -3.63 -1.86
C LEU A 3 -13.45 -5.17 -1.77
N SER A 4 -14.55 -5.91 -1.76
CA SER A 4 -14.61 -7.37 -1.81
C SER A 4 -14.02 -7.99 -3.09
N THR A 5 -14.00 -7.31 -4.23
CA THR A 5 -13.45 -7.86 -5.49
C THR A 5 -11.92 -7.91 -5.49
N LEU A 6 -11.24 -7.08 -4.70
CA LEU A 6 -9.78 -7.10 -4.53
C LEU A 6 -9.27 -8.38 -3.83
N ASN A 7 -10.13 -9.08 -3.11
CA ASN A 7 -9.77 -10.31 -2.41
C ASN A 7 -9.98 -11.58 -3.25
N MET A 8 -10.59 -11.45 -4.45
CA MET A 8 -10.92 -12.57 -5.34
C MET A 8 -9.92 -12.73 -6.50
N ILE A 9 -9.04 -11.74 -6.71
CA ILE A 9 -7.96 -11.77 -7.70
C ILE A 9 -6.72 -12.41 -7.05
N ASP A 10 -6.78 -13.73 -6.84
CA ASP A 10 -5.62 -14.55 -6.47
C ASP A 10 -4.97 -15.20 -7.71
N PRO A 11 -4.19 -14.45 -8.54
CA PRO A 11 -3.10 -15.08 -9.29
C PRO A 11 -1.74 -14.39 -9.10
N ILE A 12 -1.63 -13.39 -8.23
CA ILE A 12 -0.34 -12.79 -7.92
C ILE A 12 -0.03 -13.20 -6.51
N LYS A 13 1.00 -14.05 -6.34
CA LYS A 13 1.56 -14.47 -5.07
C LYS A 13 2.13 -13.24 -4.34
N PHE A 14 1.26 -12.34 -3.88
CA PHE A 14 1.64 -11.13 -3.20
C PHE A 14 2.27 -11.53 -1.88
N ASP A 15 3.50 -11.06 -1.66
CA ASP A 15 4.10 -11.16 -0.33
C ASP A 15 3.14 -10.51 0.67
N LYS A 16 2.80 -11.23 1.75
CA LYS A 16 1.90 -10.78 2.81
C LYS A 16 2.24 -9.36 3.27
N ARG A 17 3.53 -9.01 3.27
CA ARG A 17 4.04 -7.69 3.66
C ARG A 17 3.63 -6.59 2.69
N ILE A 18 3.61 -6.86 1.39
CA ILE A 18 3.23 -5.90 0.36
C ILE A 18 1.72 -5.65 0.42
N LYS A 19 0.90 -6.71 0.51
CA LYS A 19 -0.56 -6.60 0.67
C LYS A 19 -0.90 -5.75 1.89
N GLN A 20 -0.27 -6.04 3.03
CA GLN A 20 -0.48 -5.28 4.26
C GLN A 20 -0.09 -3.80 4.09
N SER A 21 1.05 -3.52 3.46
CA SER A 21 1.51 -2.15 3.23
C SER A 21 0.58 -1.38 2.27
N LEU A 22 -0.01 -2.07 1.28
CA LEU A 22 -0.99 -1.49 0.37
C LEU A 22 -2.28 -1.11 1.11
N MET A 23 -2.82 -2.01 1.93
CA MET A 23 -4.03 -1.75 2.72
C MET A 23 -3.82 -0.58 3.69
N GLU A 24 -2.69 -0.56 4.41
CA GLU A 24 -2.33 0.54 5.31
C GLU A 24 -2.17 1.88 4.55
N ALA A 25 -1.62 1.86 3.33
CA ALA A 25 -1.50 3.06 2.50
C ALA A 25 -2.87 3.59 2.07
N VAL A 26 -3.78 2.70 1.65
CA VAL A 26 -5.16 3.07 1.29
C VAL A 26 -5.89 3.64 2.49
N ASP A 27 -5.78 3.00 3.66
CA ASP A 27 -6.38 3.51 4.89
C ASP A 27 -5.81 4.87 5.26
N ALA A 28 -4.49 5.07 5.20
CA ALA A 28 -3.89 6.38 5.48
C ALA A 28 -4.46 7.49 4.60
N VAL A 29 -4.61 7.24 3.29
CA VAL A 29 -5.19 8.21 2.35
C VAL A 29 -6.66 8.46 2.66
N LYS A 30 -7.43 7.41 2.94
CA LYS A 30 -8.84 7.52 3.34
C LYS A 30 -9.04 8.37 4.60
N HIS A 31 -8.09 8.33 5.53
CA HIS A 31 -8.10 9.13 6.76
C HIS A 31 -7.45 10.52 6.58
N GLY A 32 -7.20 10.96 5.34
CA GLY A 32 -6.76 12.33 5.05
C GLY A 32 -5.26 12.51 4.86
N ALA A 33 -4.46 11.44 4.80
CA ALA A 33 -3.08 11.56 4.34
C ALA A 33 -3.07 12.05 2.88
N ARG A 34 -2.16 12.99 2.57
CA ARG A 34 -1.95 13.44 1.20
C ARG A 34 -1.50 12.26 0.33
N LEU A 35 -1.78 12.30 -0.97
CA LEU A 35 -1.29 11.30 -1.92
C LEU A 35 0.20 11.51 -2.24
N SER A 36 1.07 11.38 -1.23
CA SER A 36 2.52 11.44 -1.39
C SER A 36 3.24 10.40 -0.56
N LEU A 37 4.36 9.88 -1.06
CA LEU A 37 5.21 8.89 -0.40
C LEU A 37 5.51 9.25 1.06
N THR A 38 5.90 10.50 1.31
CA THR A 38 6.31 10.96 2.65
C THR A 38 5.15 11.22 3.60
N SER A 39 3.98 11.60 3.10
CA SER A 39 2.80 11.83 3.95
C SER A 39 2.14 10.51 4.34
N ILE A 40 1.99 9.59 3.39
CA ILE A 40 1.50 8.22 3.64
C ILE A 40 2.48 7.50 4.58
N GLY A 41 3.79 7.58 4.31
CA GLY A 41 4.81 6.97 5.16
C GLY A 41 4.81 7.49 6.60
N ARG A 42 4.56 8.80 6.81
CA ARG A 42 4.41 9.38 8.16
C ARG A 42 3.12 8.94 8.85
N ALA A 43 2.00 8.89 8.12
CA ALA A 43 0.74 8.39 8.67
C ALA A 43 0.86 6.93 9.15
N LEU A 44 1.53 6.07 8.37
CA LEU A 44 1.82 4.69 8.77
C LEU A 44 2.76 4.60 9.98
N ALA A 45 3.71 5.52 10.08
CA ALA A 45 4.64 5.53 11.20
C ALA A 45 3.93 5.92 12.50
N GLN A 46 3.04 6.92 12.44
CA GLN A 46 2.20 7.35 13.55
C GLN A 46 1.24 6.25 14.00
N SER A 47 0.57 5.56 13.06
CA SER A 47 -0.39 4.50 13.40
C SER A 47 0.26 3.28 14.05
N ASN A 48 1.51 2.98 13.70
CA ASN A 48 2.24 1.80 14.18
C ASN A 48 3.26 2.12 15.28
N SER A 49 3.25 3.35 15.84
CA SER A 49 4.24 3.83 16.81
C SER A 49 5.69 3.54 16.39
N SER A 50 6.00 3.74 15.11
CA SER A 50 7.32 3.44 14.54
C SER A 50 8.03 4.72 14.09
N ILE A 51 9.35 4.63 13.86
CA ILE A 51 10.14 5.76 13.39
C ILE A 51 9.70 6.13 11.97
N GLU A 52 9.48 7.43 11.71
CA GLU A 52 9.00 7.96 10.42
C GLU A 52 9.77 7.42 9.21
N LYS A 53 11.11 7.34 9.33
CA LYS A 53 12.01 6.78 8.31
C LYS A 53 11.59 5.37 7.87
N TYR A 54 11.12 4.52 8.78
CA TYR A 54 10.72 3.15 8.46
C TYR A 54 9.38 3.10 7.75
N GLY A 55 8.42 3.93 8.15
CA GLY A 55 7.14 4.08 7.42
C GLY A 55 7.36 4.57 5.99
N ILE A 56 8.19 5.60 5.80
CA ILE A 56 8.54 6.12 4.46
C ILE A 56 9.21 5.04 3.61
N LYS A 57 10.22 4.32 4.15
CA LYS A 57 10.87 3.21 3.42
C LYS A 57 9.90 2.09 3.04
N ARG A 58 8.87 1.87 3.85
CA ARG A 58 7.87 0.81 3.60
C ARG A 58 6.96 1.18 2.43
N ILE A 59 6.53 2.44 2.35
CA ILE A 59 5.77 2.95 1.20
C ILE A 59 6.66 3.05 -0.05
N ASP A 60 7.93 3.41 0.10
CA ASP A 60 8.89 3.45 -1.01
C ASP A 60 9.04 2.07 -1.67
N ARG A 61 9.22 1.02 -0.86
CA ARG A 61 9.26 -0.37 -1.33
C ARG A 61 7.95 -0.86 -1.95
N LEU A 62 6.81 -0.37 -1.44
CA LEU A 62 5.50 -0.67 -2.01
C LEU A 62 5.37 -0.07 -3.42
N LEU A 63 5.68 1.22 -3.57
CA LEU A 63 5.60 1.92 -4.85
C LEU A 63 6.66 1.45 -5.86
N GLY A 64 7.84 1.09 -5.36
CA GLY A 64 8.93 0.51 -6.15
C GLY A 64 8.73 -0.98 -6.49
N ASN A 65 7.63 -1.60 -6.07
CA ASN A 65 7.39 -3.01 -6.37
C ASN A 65 6.99 -3.22 -7.83
N GLN A 66 7.93 -3.72 -8.63
CA GLN A 66 7.73 -3.94 -10.07
C GLN A 66 6.62 -4.95 -10.38
N THR A 67 6.48 -6.01 -9.59
CA THR A 67 5.42 -7.01 -9.77
C THR A 67 4.04 -6.39 -9.60
N LEU A 68 3.84 -5.57 -8.56
CA LEU A 68 2.59 -4.83 -8.36
C LEU A 68 2.34 -3.86 -9.53
N HIS A 69 3.37 -3.15 -9.97
CA HIS A 69 3.25 -2.19 -11.06
C HIS A 69 2.90 -2.85 -12.40
N GLN A 70 3.50 -4.00 -12.73
CA GLN A 70 3.21 -4.75 -13.96
C GLN A 70 1.79 -5.28 -13.97
N ASN A 71 1.29 -5.74 -12.81
CA ASN A 71 -0.04 -6.30 -12.68
C ASN A 71 -1.15 -5.25 -12.51
N ARG A 72 -0.83 -3.96 -12.43
CA ARG A 72 -1.81 -2.88 -12.22
C ARG A 72 -2.98 -2.92 -13.20
N ILE A 73 -2.70 -3.25 -14.47
CA ILE A 73 -3.71 -3.28 -15.54
C ILE A 73 -4.77 -4.35 -15.25
N ASN A 74 -4.36 -5.48 -14.71
CA ASN A 74 -5.25 -6.60 -14.36
C ASN A 74 -6.08 -6.33 -13.10
N ILE A 75 -5.70 -5.33 -12.29
CA ILE A 75 -6.38 -4.95 -11.04
C ILE A 75 -7.43 -3.86 -11.27
N TYR A 76 -7.26 -3.01 -12.28
CA TYR A 76 -8.17 -1.88 -12.58
C TYR A 76 -9.17 -2.14 -13.71
N GLN A 77 -9.17 -3.34 -14.32
CA GLN A 77 -10.21 -3.79 -15.25
C GLN A 77 -11.54 -4.01 -14.51
#